data_AF-A0AAC9LCZ0-F1
#
_entry.id   AF-A0AAC9LCZ0-F1
#
_cell.length_a   1.000
_cell.length_b   1.000
_cell.length_c   1.000
_cell.angle_alpha   90.00
_cell.angle_beta   90.00
_cell.angle_gamma   90.00
#
_symmetry.space_group_name_H-M   'P 1'
#
loop_
_entity.id
_entity.type
_entity.pdbx_description
1 polymer ?
#
loop_
_entity_poly.entity_id
_entity_poly.type
_entity_poly.pdbx_seq_one_letter_code
_entity_poly.pdbx_strand_id
1 'polypeptide(L)'
;MVQSHGAHASVASPSMPAIQTAARIVGAVFLLLGILGFIPGVTTGYDTMQFAGHESQAMLFGVFQVSILHNIIHLLLGVIGLSMARSGAAAKSFLIGGGVILLALALYGTVVGQTSTANIFPTNGADNWLHLIAGLGMILLGILPAGRNERTSERDERASEREYRGQASPGQTPRGQAYGH
;
A
#
# COMPACT_ATOMS: atom_id res chain seq x y z
N MET A 1 -33.34 -37.23 21.70
CA MET A 1 -33.25 -35.78 21.94
C MET A 1 -32.01 -35.29 21.21
N VAL A 2 -32.18 -34.66 20.04
CA VAL A 2 -31.09 -34.21 19.17
C VAL A 2 -30.76 -32.77 19.54
N GLN A 3 -29.52 -32.48 19.95
CA GLN A 3 -29.01 -31.12 20.05
C GLN A 3 -28.01 -30.87 18.92
N SER A 4 -28.48 -30.19 17.88
CA SER A 4 -27.62 -29.54 16.89
C SER A 4 -27.10 -28.24 17.51
N HIS A 5 -25.84 -28.21 17.93
CA HIS A 5 -25.17 -26.96 18.24
C HIS A 5 -24.67 -26.34 16.93
N GLY A 6 -25.29 -25.22 16.55
CA GLY A 6 -24.90 -24.44 15.39
C GLY A 6 -23.49 -23.91 15.55
N ALA A 7 -22.64 -24.18 14.56
CA ALA A 7 -21.35 -23.52 14.42
C ALA A 7 -21.61 -22.02 14.20
N HIS A 8 -21.09 -21.20 15.12
CA HIS A 8 -21.01 -19.76 14.92
C HIS A 8 -20.14 -19.50 13.69
N ALA A 9 -20.76 -19.11 12.58
CA ALA A 9 -20.06 -18.63 11.41
C ALA A 9 -19.28 -17.37 11.81
N SER A 10 -17.96 -17.51 11.96
CA SER A 10 -17.06 -16.37 12.11
C SER A 10 -17.21 -15.52 10.86
N VAL A 11 -17.75 -14.31 11.01
CA VAL A 11 -17.82 -13.33 9.92
C VAL A 11 -16.39 -12.91 9.63
N ALA A 12 -15.73 -13.62 8.72
CA ALA A 12 -14.43 -13.25 8.20
C ALA A 12 -14.55 -11.81 7.67
N SER A 13 -13.89 -10.88 8.34
CA SER A 13 -13.79 -9.50 7.85
C SER A 13 -13.13 -9.56 6.47
N PRO A 14 -13.66 -8.87 5.44
CA PRO A 14 -13.06 -8.93 4.10
C PRO A 14 -11.60 -8.48 4.18
N SER A 15 -10.67 -9.42 3.98
CA SER A 15 -9.24 -9.14 3.97
C SER A 15 -8.94 -8.31 2.72
N MET A 16 -8.59 -7.05 2.96
CA MET A 16 -8.18 -6.12 1.91
C MET A 16 -6.93 -6.68 1.21
N PRO A 17 -6.93 -6.80 -0.13
CA PRO A 17 -5.74 -7.24 -0.87
C PRO A 17 -4.53 -6.38 -0.52
N ALA A 18 -3.38 -7.00 -0.23
CA ALA A 18 -2.19 -6.32 0.29
C ALA A 18 -1.76 -5.08 -0.54
N ILE A 19 -1.93 -5.14 -1.86
CA ILE A 19 -1.64 -4.03 -2.78
C ILE A 19 -2.52 -2.79 -2.54
N GLN A 20 -3.79 -2.98 -2.19
CA GLN A 20 -4.70 -1.88 -1.85
C GLN A 20 -4.32 -1.30 -0.49
N THR A 21 -3.97 -2.14 0.49
CA THR A 21 -3.45 -1.67 1.78
C THR A 21 -2.18 -0.85 1.60
N ALA A 22 -1.24 -1.31 0.78
CA ALA A 22 -0.02 -0.57 0.45
C ALA A 22 -0.34 0.80 -0.18
N ALA A 23 -1.22 0.84 -1.18
CA ALA A 23 -1.65 2.09 -1.81
C ALA A 23 -2.36 3.05 -0.82
N ARG A 24 -3.16 2.53 0.13
CA ARG A 24 -3.77 3.34 1.20
C ARG A 24 -2.73 3.95 2.12
N ILE A 25 -1.77 3.16 2.57
CA ILE A 25 -0.70 3.64 3.45
C ILE A 25 0.11 4.73 2.75
N VAL A 26 0.56 4.47 1.53
CA VAL A 26 1.33 5.44 0.74
C VAL A 26 0.53 6.73 0.50
N GLY A 27 -0.74 6.61 0.09
CA GLY A 27 -1.62 7.76 -0.08
C GLY A 27 -1.84 8.54 1.23
N ALA A 28 -2.04 7.85 2.35
CA ALA A 28 -2.17 8.49 3.65
C ALA A 28 -0.90 9.23 4.08
N VAL A 29 0.28 8.66 3.82
CA VAL A 29 1.57 9.33 4.08
C VAL A 29 1.70 10.60 3.25
N PHE A 30 1.41 10.55 1.94
CA PHE A 30 1.45 11.74 1.09
C PHE A 30 0.48 12.83 1.56
N LEU A 31 -0.74 12.43 1.91
CA LEU A 31 -1.73 13.35 2.44
C LEU A 31 -1.24 14.00 3.74
N LEU A 32 -0.69 13.19 4.66
CA LEU A 32 -0.15 13.67 5.93
C LEU A 32 1.00 14.66 5.71
N LEU A 33 1.98 14.32 4.87
CA LEU A 33 3.10 15.22 4.55
C LEU A 33 2.62 16.53 3.94
N GLY A 34 1.65 16.48 3.02
CA GLY A 34 1.04 17.68 2.43
C GLY A 34 0.33 18.56 3.46
N ILE A 35 -0.36 17.96 4.44
CA ILE A 35 -1.01 18.71 5.54
C ILE A 35 0.04 19.30 6.48
N LEU A 36 1.00 18.48 6.94
CA LEU A 36 2.04 18.92 7.87
C LEU A 36 2.90 20.05 7.28
N GLY A 37 3.10 20.04 5.97
CA GLY A 37 3.76 21.12 5.23
C GLY A 37 3.14 22.49 5.51
N PHE A 38 1.83 22.58 5.75
CA PHE A 38 1.11 23.82 6.05
C PHE A 38 0.97 24.13 7.55
N ILE A 39 1.62 23.38 8.44
CA ILE A 39 1.51 23.56 9.89
C ILE A 39 2.77 24.27 10.43
N PRO A 40 2.65 25.53 10.90
CA PRO A 40 3.76 26.24 11.56
C PRO A 40 4.28 25.46 12.78
N GLY A 41 5.60 25.43 12.95
CA GLY A 41 6.28 24.70 14.03
C GLY A 41 6.70 23.29 13.63
N VAL A 42 5.86 22.56 12.88
CA VAL A 42 6.28 21.32 12.19
C VAL A 42 7.09 21.66 10.94
N THR A 43 6.60 22.65 10.19
CA THR A 43 7.36 23.33 9.14
C THR A 43 8.03 24.57 9.73
N THR A 44 9.35 24.56 9.79
CA THR A 44 10.17 25.68 10.25
C THR A 44 10.45 26.66 9.10
N GLY A 45 10.70 27.94 9.41
CA GLY A 45 10.84 28.98 8.38
C GLY A 45 9.56 29.20 7.58
N TYR A 46 8.40 28.94 8.19
CA TYR A 46 7.09 28.95 7.52
C TYR A 46 6.78 30.28 6.82
N ASP A 47 7.18 31.39 7.41
CA ASP A 47 7.06 32.76 6.89
C ASP A 47 7.87 32.99 5.60
N THR A 48 8.86 32.16 5.34
CA THR A 48 9.70 32.20 4.13
C THR A 48 9.18 31.30 3.01
N MET A 49 8.06 30.61 3.24
CA MET A 49 7.50 29.67 2.26
C MET A 49 7.03 30.40 1.00
N GLN A 50 7.61 30.04 -0.13
CA GLN A 50 7.22 30.58 -1.43
C GLN A 50 6.20 29.66 -2.11
N PHE A 51 5.55 30.18 -3.16
CA PHE A 51 4.60 29.37 -3.92
C PHE A 51 5.29 28.21 -4.62
N ALA A 52 6.40 28.49 -5.30
CA ALA A 52 7.21 27.54 -6.03
C ALA A 52 8.67 28.01 -6.06
N GLY A 53 9.55 27.11 -6.48
CA GLY A 53 10.95 27.38 -6.71
C GLY A 53 11.85 27.28 -5.48
N HIS A 54 13.15 27.15 -5.77
CA HIS A 54 14.22 26.92 -4.79
C HIS A 54 14.40 28.03 -3.73
N GLU A 55 13.80 29.20 -3.94
CA GLU A 55 13.83 30.32 -2.99
C GLU A 55 12.99 30.07 -1.73
N SER A 56 12.09 29.07 -1.74
CA SER A 56 11.33 28.69 -0.54
C SER A 56 12.26 28.11 0.52
N GLN A 57 12.53 28.83 1.61
CA GLN A 57 13.41 28.36 2.69
C GLN A 57 12.66 27.60 3.80
N ALA A 58 11.37 27.29 3.58
CA ALA A 58 10.57 26.54 4.53
C ALA A 58 11.00 25.06 4.55
N MET A 59 11.14 24.50 5.76
CA MET A 59 11.66 23.16 5.98
C MET A 59 10.71 22.33 6.83
N LEU A 60 10.19 21.24 6.30
CA LEU A 60 9.40 20.26 7.03
C LEU A 60 10.31 19.42 7.93
N PHE A 61 9.99 19.38 9.23
CA PHE A 61 10.83 18.79 10.29
C PHE A 61 12.26 19.35 10.36
N GLY A 62 12.51 20.52 9.75
CA GLY A 62 13.85 21.09 9.61
C GLY A 62 14.77 20.37 8.62
N VAL A 63 14.26 19.40 7.84
CA VAL A 63 15.08 18.53 6.98
C VAL A 63 14.68 18.59 5.51
N PHE A 64 13.39 18.61 5.20
CA PHE A 64 12.87 18.55 3.82
C PHE A 64 12.42 19.92 3.37
N GLN A 65 12.95 20.41 2.25
CA GLN A 65 12.57 21.73 1.75
C GLN A 65 11.18 21.63 1.12
N VAL A 66 10.30 22.57 1.45
CA VAL A 66 8.90 22.55 0.99
C VAL A 66 8.47 23.91 0.44
N SER A 67 7.43 23.90 -0.39
CA SER A 67 6.69 25.07 -0.86
C SER A 67 5.20 24.80 -0.88
N ILE A 68 4.41 25.84 -1.16
CA ILE A 68 2.97 25.71 -1.36
C ILE A 68 2.68 24.70 -2.47
N LEU A 69 3.35 24.80 -3.63
CA LEU A 69 3.16 23.88 -4.75
C LEU A 69 3.52 22.44 -4.38
N HIS A 70 4.64 22.24 -3.68
CA HIS A 70 5.08 20.91 -3.25
C HIS A 70 4.08 20.26 -2.30
N ASN A 71 3.60 21.01 -1.31
CA ASN A 71 2.59 20.53 -0.37
C ASN A 71 1.26 20.22 -1.08
N ILE A 72 0.83 21.06 -2.02
CA ILE A 72 -0.37 20.79 -2.83
C ILE A 72 -0.20 19.49 -3.63
N ILE A 73 0.95 19.26 -4.25
CA ILE A 73 1.20 18.01 -4.99
C ILE A 73 1.14 16.80 -4.06
N HIS A 74 1.71 16.89 -2.85
CA HIS A 74 1.59 15.83 -1.85
C HIS A 74 0.13 15.58 -1.45
N LEU A 75 -0.67 16.63 -1.24
CA LEU A 75 -2.11 16.50 -0.97
C LEU A 75 -2.84 15.80 -2.12
N LEU A 76 -2.59 16.21 -3.36
CA LEU A 76 -3.19 15.61 -4.55
C LEU A 76 -2.81 14.14 -4.70
N LEU A 77 -1.52 13.81 -4.57
CA LEU A 77 -1.04 12.43 -4.59
C LEU A 77 -1.68 11.60 -3.48
N GLY A 78 -1.86 12.18 -2.29
CA GLY A 78 -2.52 11.52 -1.17
C GLY A 78 -3.99 11.21 -1.45
N VAL A 79 -4.75 12.18 -1.95
CA VAL A 79 -6.16 12.00 -2.34
C VAL A 79 -6.29 10.99 -3.48
N ILE A 80 -5.46 11.10 -4.53
CA ILE A 80 -5.45 10.16 -5.65
C ILE A 80 -5.11 8.75 -5.16
N GLY A 81 -4.09 8.60 -4.31
CA GLY A 81 -3.68 7.31 -3.75
C GLY A 81 -4.79 6.64 -2.96
N LEU A 82 -5.42 7.36 -2.03
CA LEU A 82 -6.57 6.86 -1.27
C LEU A 82 -7.76 6.52 -2.18
N SER A 83 -7.98 7.33 -3.23
CA SER A 83 -9.04 7.11 -4.21
C SER A 83 -8.82 5.86 -5.06
N MET A 84 -7.59 5.64 -5.51
CA MET A 84 -7.18 4.50 -6.34
C MET A 84 -7.02 3.22 -5.53
N ALA A 85 -6.81 3.31 -4.21
CA ALA A 85 -6.75 2.16 -3.33
C ALA A 85 -8.11 1.47 -3.06
N ARG A 86 -9.15 1.84 -3.83
CA ARG A 86 -10.46 1.18 -3.84
C ARG A 86 -10.51 -0.07 -4.74
N SER A 87 -9.52 -0.28 -5.61
CA SER A 87 -9.42 -1.51 -6.42
C SER A 87 -7.96 -1.93 -6.60
N GLY A 88 -7.72 -3.24 -6.77
CA GLY A 88 -6.36 -3.77 -6.92
C GLY A 88 -5.63 -3.24 -8.17
N ALA A 89 -6.35 -3.10 -9.30
CA ALA A 89 -5.77 -2.59 -10.54
C ALA A 89 -5.41 -1.10 -10.42
N ALA A 90 -6.29 -0.28 -9.86
CA ALA A 90 -6.00 1.13 -9.66
C ALA A 90 -4.89 1.34 -8.60
N ALA A 91 -4.89 0.58 -7.51
CA ALA A 91 -3.82 0.59 -6.51
C ALA A 91 -2.45 0.28 -7.16
N LYS A 92 -2.40 -0.72 -8.03
CA LYS A 92 -1.19 -1.05 -8.81
C LYS A 92 -0.75 0.13 -9.68
N SER A 93 -1.66 0.71 -10.44
CA SER A 93 -1.35 1.85 -11.31
C SER A 93 -0.85 3.07 -10.52
N PHE A 94 -1.43 3.34 -9.34
CA PHE A 94 -0.96 4.40 -8.45
C PHE A 94 0.47 4.13 -7.94
N LEU A 95 0.73 2.91 -7.45
CA LEU A 95 2.04 2.54 -6.93
C LEU A 95 3.13 2.62 -8.01
N ILE A 96 2.87 2.08 -9.20
CA ILE A 96 3.84 2.10 -10.30
C ILE A 96 3.97 3.52 -10.86
N GLY A 97 2.87 4.17 -11.23
CA GLY A 97 2.88 5.50 -11.85
C GLY A 97 3.41 6.57 -10.91
N GLY A 98 2.95 6.58 -9.65
CA GLY A 98 3.47 7.47 -8.61
C GLY A 98 4.95 7.21 -8.34
N GLY A 99 5.36 5.95 -8.27
CA GLY A 99 6.78 5.59 -8.10
C GLY A 99 7.66 6.13 -9.24
N VAL A 100 7.22 5.99 -10.49
CA VAL A 100 7.92 6.56 -11.66
C VAL A 100 8.02 8.09 -11.58
N ILE A 101 6.94 8.77 -11.16
CA ILE A 101 6.95 10.24 -10.99
C ILE A 101 7.97 10.65 -9.92
N LEU A 102 8.03 9.96 -8.79
CA LEU A 102 9.00 10.27 -7.73
C LEU A 102 10.44 10.04 -8.20
N LEU A 103 10.71 8.96 -8.95
CA LEU A 103 12.03 8.72 -9.53
C LEU A 103 12.41 9.79 -10.55
N ALA A 104 11.46 10.22 -11.40
CA ALA A 104 11.68 11.31 -12.34
C ALA A 104 11.98 12.62 -11.59
N LEU A 105 11.33 12.89 -10.46
CA LEU A 105 11.57 14.08 -9.65
C LEU A 105 12.93 14.02 -8.94
N ALA A 106 13.32 12.86 -8.42
CA ALA A 106 14.67 12.64 -7.86
C ALA A 106 15.76 12.86 -8.93
N LEU A 107 15.54 12.35 -10.15
CA LEU A 107 16.45 12.58 -11.27
C LEU A 107 16.48 14.06 -11.67
N TYR A 108 15.32 14.72 -11.74
CA TYR A 108 15.23 16.15 -12.03
C TYR A 108 16.02 16.98 -11.01
N GLY A 109 15.85 16.74 -9.71
CA GLY A 109 16.58 17.47 -8.66
C GLY A 109 18.09 17.20 -8.68
N THR A 110 18.53 16.01 -9.10
CA THR A 110 19.97 15.70 -9.24
C THR A 110 20.59 16.32 -10.48
N VAL A 111 19.85 16.42 -11.59
CA VAL A 111 20.34 16.95 -12.88
C VAL A 111 20.25 18.48 -12.96
N VAL A 112 19.13 19.07 -12.56
CA VAL A 112 18.88 20.52 -12.70
C VAL A 112 19.62 21.35 -11.65
N GLY A 113 20.06 20.73 -10.55
CA GLY A 113 20.80 21.39 -9.49
C GLY A 113 19.90 22.25 -8.60
N GLN A 114 20.08 22.10 -7.28
CA GLN A 114 19.21 22.71 -6.26
C GLN A 114 19.23 24.25 -6.26
N THR A 115 20.25 24.87 -6.85
CA THR A 115 20.46 26.32 -6.89
C THR A 115 20.11 26.94 -8.24
N SER A 116 19.51 26.17 -9.15
CA SER A 116 19.13 26.67 -10.47
C SER A 116 17.83 27.46 -10.38
N THR A 117 17.80 28.65 -10.98
CA THR A 117 16.59 29.48 -11.10
C THR A 117 15.49 28.82 -11.92
N ALA A 118 15.82 27.79 -12.71
CA ALA A 118 14.87 26.95 -13.42
C ALA A 118 14.22 25.87 -12.54
N ASN A 119 14.65 25.73 -11.27
CA ASN A 119 14.07 24.75 -10.37
C ASN A 119 12.73 25.26 -9.84
N ILE A 120 11.64 24.65 -10.31
CA ILE A 120 10.25 24.99 -9.95
C ILE A 120 9.82 24.26 -8.66
N PHE A 121 10.48 23.16 -8.32
CA PHE A 121 10.20 22.38 -7.12
C PHE A 121 11.35 22.60 -6.13
N PRO A 122 11.11 23.31 -5.01
CA PRO A 122 12.12 23.38 -3.97
C PRO A 122 12.34 21.97 -3.46
N THR A 123 13.47 21.39 -3.82
CA THR A 123 13.94 20.12 -3.33
C THR A 123 15.35 20.34 -2.85
N ASN A 124 15.68 19.80 -1.69
CA ASN A 124 17.05 19.74 -1.21
C ASN A 124 17.61 18.32 -1.34
N GLY A 125 18.84 18.09 -0.90
CA GLY A 125 19.47 16.78 -0.99
C GLY A 125 18.68 15.67 -0.28
N ALA A 126 18.08 15.98 0.87
CA ALA A 126 17.25 15.04 1.61
C ALA A 126 15.97 14.69 0.85
N ASP A 127 15.34 15.67 0.20
CA ASP A 127 14.19 15.44 -0.67
C ASP A 127 14.55 14.47 -1.80
N ASN A 128 15.65 14.70 -2.53
CA ASN A 128 16.01 13.81 -3.64
C ASN A 128 16.18 12.35 -3.20
N TRP A 129 16.81 12.11 -2.04
CA TRP A 129 16.94 10.77 -1.47
C TRP A 129 15.59 10.18 -1.06
N LEU A 130 14.72 10.97 -0.43
CA LEU A 130 13.38 10.54 -0.06
C LEU A 130 12.58 10.13 -1.30
N HIS A 131 12.59 10.95 -2.36
CA HIS A 131 11.91 10.66 -3.62
C HIS A 131 12.46 9.39 -4.29
N LEU A 132 13.79 9.20 -4.27
CA LEU A 132 14.42 8.00 -4.82
C LEU A 132 13.96 6.73 -4.08
N ILE A 133 14.09 6.71 -2.75
CA ILE A 133 13.74 5.55 -1.92
C ILE A 133 12.24 5.27 -1.99
N ALA A 134 11.41 6.30 -1.86
CA ALA A 134 9.96 6.17 -1.96
C ALA A 134 9.53 5.69 -3.36
N GLY A 135 10.13 6.23 -4.42
CA GLY A 135 9.86 5.84 -5.79
C GLY A 135 10.15 4.37 -6.05
N LEU A 136 11.33 3.89 -5.64
CA LEU A 136 11.69 2.48 -5.71
C LEU A 136 10.75 1.60 -4.87
N GLY A 137 10.48 2.01 -3.62
CA GLY A 137 9.58 1.29 -2.72
C GLY A 137 8.17 1.13 -3.28
N MET A 138 7.61 2.18 -3.87
CA MET A 138 6.29 2.13 -4.49
C MET A 138 6.26 1.19 -5.70
N ILE A 139 7.25 1.24 -6.58
CA ILE A 139 7.33 0.32 -7.73
C ILE A 139 7.43 -1.13 -7.24
N LEU A 140 8.29 -1.41 -6.27
CA LEU A 140 8.43 -2.74 -5.66
C LEU A 140 7.09 -3.24 -5.10
N LEU A 141 6.38 -2.41 -4.34
CA LEU A 141 5.04 -2.73 -3.81
C LEU A 141 4.01 -2.98 -4.91
N GLY A 142 4.11 -2.28 -6.05
CA GLY A 142 3.21 -2.43 -7.19
C GLY A 142 3.46 -3.68 -8.04
N ILE A 143 4.69 -4.21 -8.06
CA ILE A 143 5.05 -5.40 -8.86
C ILE A 143 5.06 -6.70 -8.04
N LEU A 144 5.25 -6.62 -6.72
CA LEU A 144 5.31 -7.81 -5.87
C LEU A 144 3.95 -8.54 -5.84
N PRO A 145 3.92 -9.86 -6.08
CA PRO A 145 2.70 -10.64 -5.96
C PRO A 145 2.29 -10.70 -4.49
N ALA A 146 1.09 -10.20 -4.18
CA ALA A 146 0.50 -10.35 -2.85
C ALA A 146 0.29 -11.85 -2.57
N GLY A 147 1.14 -12.41 -1.71
CA GLY A 147 1.09 -13.81 -1.31
C GLY A 147 -0.32 -14.18 -0.82
N ARG A 148 -0.90 -15.22 -1.41
CA ARG A 148 -2.24 -15.74 -1.10
C ARG A 148 -2.13 -16.56 0.20
N ASN A 149 -2.03 -15.88 1.34
CA ASN A 149 -1.66 -16.53 2.61
C ASN A 149 -2.82 -17.23 3.36
N GLU A 150 -3.96 -17.46 2.72
CA GLU A 150 -5.13 -18.10 3.36
C GLU A 150 -5.49 -19.47 2.76
N ARG A 151 -4.88 -19.87 1.62
CA ARG A 151 -5.24 -21.14 0.97
C ARG A 151 -4.45 -22.35 1.45
N THR A 152 -3.40 -22.15 2.23
CA THR A 152 -2.63 -23.23 2.82
C THR A 152 -3.36 -23.81 4.03
N SER A 153 -3.90 -22.99 4.94
CA SER A 153 -4.62 -23.54 6.11
C SER A 153 -5.89 -24.29 5.72
N GLU A 154 -6.73 -23.74 4.81
CA GLU A 154 -7.94 -24.45 4.37
C GLU A 154 -7.64 -25.69 3.52
N ARG A 155 -6.56 -25.68 2.73
CA ARG A 155 -6.18 -26.85 1.92
C ARG A 155 -5.57 -27.94 2.79
N ASP A 156 -4.81 -27.57 3.81
CA ASP A 156 -4.19 -28.50 4.75
C ASP A 156 -5.23 -29.04 5.75
N GLU A 157 -6.21 -28.24 6.17
CA GLU A 157 -7.38 -28.71 6.92
C GLU A 157 -8.25 -29.65 6.08
N ARG A 158 -8.59 -29.29 4.84
CA ARG A 158 -9.38 -30.18 3.97
C ARG A 158 -8.63 -31.45 3.57
N ALA A 159 -7.29 -31.40 3.48
CA ALA A 159 -6.46 -32.57 3.22
C ALA A 159 -6.42 -33.49 4.44
N SER A 160 -6.20 -32.94 5.64
CA SER A 160 -6.21 -33.71 6.88
C SER A 160 -7.59 -34.28 7.21
N GLU A 161 -8.68 -33.55 6.94
CA GLU A 161 -10.05 -34.05 7.12
C GLU A 161 -10.40 -35.17 6.13
N ARG A 162 -9.92 -35.09 4.87
CA ARG A 162 -10.08 -36.17 3.89
C ARG A 162 -9.27 -37.41 4.24
N GLU A 163 -8.07 -37.22 4.75
CA GLU A 163 -7.19 -38.31 5.18
C GLU A 163 -7.75 -39.00 6.43
N TYR A 164 -8.23 -38.23 7.41
CA TYR A 164 -8.93 -38.73 8.59
C TYR A 164 -10.21 -39.49 8.22
N ARG A 165 -11.03 -38.93 7.31
CA ARG A 165 -12.25 -39.60 6.82
C ARG A 165 -11.94 -40.85 5.98
N GLY A 166 -10.80 -40.89 5.28
CA GLY A 166 -10.32 -42.05 4.54
C GLY A 166 -9.83 -43.18 5.44
N GLN A 167 -9.19 -42.84 6.57
CA GLN A 167 -8.75 -43.81 7.58
C GLN A 167 -9.90 -44.32 8.47
N ALA A 168 -10.95 -43.51 8.68
CA ALA A 168 -12.13 -43.87 9.45
C ALA A 168 -13.12 -44.81 8.72
N SER A 169 -12.77 -45.35 7.54
CA SER A 169 -13.60 -46.32 6.83
C SER A 169 -13.06 -47.76 6.85
N PRO A 170 -13.00 -48.44 8.02
CA PRO A 170 -13.00 -49.89 8.07
C PRO A 170 -14.45 -50.40 8.04
N GLY A 171 -14.84 -51.01 6.91
CA GLY A 171 -15.90 -52.01 6.89
C GLY A 171 -17.30 -51.55 6.54
N GLN A 172 -17.56 -51.33 5.25
CA GLN A 172 -18.84 -51.74 4.66
C GLN A 172 -18.59 -52.44 3.32
N THR A 173 -18.32 -53.74 3.41
CA THR A 173 -18.40 -54.70 2.29
C THR A 173 -19.84 -55.28 2.19
N PRO A 174 -20.22 -55.87 1.04
CA PRO A 174 -21.38 -55.42 0.28
C PRO A 174 -22.63 -56.29 0.45
N ARG A 175 -23.75 -55.77 -0.06
CA ARG A 175 -25.04 -56.45 -0.33
C ARG A 175 -24.88 -57.95 -0.59
N GLY A 176 -25.41 -58.77 0.31
CA GLY A 176 -25.80 -60.15 0.01
C GLY A 176 -27.19 -60.16 -0.61
N GLN A 177 -27.27 -60.38 -1.93
CA GLN A 177 -28.47 -60.87 -2.60
C GLN A 177 -28.53 -62.40 -2.52
N ALA A 178 -29.73 -62.90 -2.18
CA ALA A 178 -30.40 -64.13 -2.64
C ALA A 178 -29.70 -65.51 -2.54
N TYR A 179 -30.28 -66.41 -1.74
CA TYR A 179 -30.68 -67.81 -2.05
C TYR A 179 -31.77 -68.14 -1.00
N GLY A 180 -33.03 -68.46 -1.33
CA GLY A 180 -33.49 -69.67 -2.01
C GLY A 180 -33.99 -70.67 -0.97
N HIS A 181 -35.31 -70.90 -0.94
CA HIS A 181 -36.11 -72.05 -0.42
C HIS A 181 -37.39 -71.62 0.30
#